data_AF-A0A1J3DA07-F1
#
_entry.id   AF-A0A1J3DA07-F1
#
_cell.length_a   1.000
_cell.length_b   1.000
_cell.length_c   1.000
_cell.angle_alpha   90.00
_cell.angle_beta   90.00
_cell.angle_gamma   90.00
#
_symmetry.space_group_name_H-M   'P 1'
#
loop_
_entity.id
_entity.type
_entity.pdbx_description
1 polymer ?
#
loop_
_entity_poly.entity_id
_entity_poly.type
_entity_poly.pdbx_seq_one_letter_code
_entity_poly.pdbx_strand_id
1 'polypeptide(L)'
;LFTSLPIDGVESDLQTHNILISGFVKEGKFFRAEELYGEMLRKGIVPDTITYNSMVEGFCKQSRLDEAKQMVDSMASEGCSP
;
A
#
# COMPACT_ATOMS: atom_id res chain seq x y z
N LEU A 1 18.95 2.18 -1.93
CA LEU A 1 18.77 1.13 -2.96
C LEU A 1 17.37 1.10 -3.59
N PHE A 2 16.42 1.98 -3.23
CA PHE A 2 15.07 2.03 -3.84
C PHE A 2 14.65 3.39 -4.42
N THR A 3 15.55 4.38 -4.50
CA THR A 3 15.17 5.76 -4.85
C THR A 3 15.29 6.11 -6.33
N SER A 4 15.50 5.15 -7.23
CA SER A 4 15.74 5.47 -8.65
C SER A 4 15.22 4.43 -9.64
N LEU A 5 14.02 3.87 -9.43
CA LEU A 5 13.33 3.22 -10.54
C LEU A 5 12.59 4.31 -11.34
N PRO A 6 12.94 4.52 -12.63
CA PRO A 6 12.23 5.45 -13.48
C PRO A 6 10.79 4.96 -13.66
N ILE A 7 9.81 5.79 -13.33
CA ILE A 7 8.37 5.47 -13.40
C ILE A 7 7.80 5.78 -14.78
N ASP A 8 8.64 5.72 -15.82
CA ASP A 8 8.24 5.94 -17.21
C ASP A 8 8.37 4.62 -17.98
N GLY A 9 7.23 3.98 -18.23
CA GLY A 9 7.10 2.95 -19.27
C GLY A 9 7.11 1.48 -18.84
N VAL A 10 7.23 1.17 -17.55
CA VAL A 10 6.95 -0.19 -17.04
C VAL A 10 5.53 -0.19 -16.47
N GLU A 11 4.65 -1.05 -16.98
CA GLU A 11 3.41 -1.39 -16.27
C GLU A 11 3.80 -1.95 -14.90
N SER A 12 3.83 -1.09 -13.89
CA SER A 12 4.09 -1.49 -12.52
C SER A 12 2.98 -2.45 -12.10
N ASP A 13 3.34 -3.72 -11.92
CA ASP A 13 2.43 -4.77 -11.49
C ASP A 13 2.11 -4.67 -9.98
N LEU A 14 1.18 -5.49 -9.51
CA LEU A 14 0.82 -5.61 -8.09
C LEU A 14 2.05 -5.83 -7.20
N GLN A 15 2.99 -6.67 -7.64
CA GLN A 15 4.18 -7.01 -6.88
C GLN A 15 5.10 -5.80 -6.67
N THR A 16 5.30 -4.99 -7.71
CA THR A 16 6.13 -3.78 -7.65
C THR A 16 5.57 -2.78 -6.65
N HIS A 17 4.25 -2.52 -6.69
CA HIS A 17 3.63 -1.62 -5.72
C HIS A 17 3.73 -2.15 -4.29
N ASN A 18 3.50 -3.45 -4.07
CA ASN A 18 3.64 -4.06 -2.75
C ASN A 18 5.04 -3.88 -2.15
N ILE A 19 6.08 -4.08 -2.96
CA ILE A 19 7.47 -3.88 -2.54
C ILE A 19 7.70 -2.42 -2.13
N LEU A 20 7.25 -1.47 -2.96
CA LEU A 20 7.45 -0.04 -2.71
C LEU A 20 6.66 0.46 -1.51
N ILE A 21 5.38 0.10 -1.38
CA ILE A 21 4.52 0.45 -0.25
C ILE A 21 5.12 -0.07 1.06
N SER A 22 5.47 -1.36 1.11
CA SER A 22 6.10 -1.95 2.30
C SER A 22 7.43 -1.26 2.65
N GLY A 23 8.25 -0.97 1.64
CA GLY A 23 9.51 -0.24 1.80
C GLY A 23 9.29 1.16 2.40
N PHE A 24 8.34 1.93 1.87
CA PHE A 24 8.05 3.26 2.37
C PHE A 24 7.47 3.26 3.79
N VAL A 25 6.60 2.32 4.13
CA VAL A 25 6.09 2.16 5.50
C VAL A 25 7.21 1.85 6.49
N LYS A 26 8.18 1.01 6.10
CA LYS A 26 9.36 0.70 6.94
C LYS A 26 10.29 1.90 7.12
N GLU A 27 10.44 2.73 6.09
CA GLU A 27 11.21 3.98 6.14
C GLU A 27 10.46 5.15 6.80
N GLY A 28 9.20 4.97 7.23
CA GLY A 28 8.37 6.03 7.80
C GLY A 28 7.86 7.06 6.78
N LYS A 29 7.97 6.77 5.49
CA LYS A 29 7.53 7.62 4.37
C LYS A 29 6.06 7.37 4.03
N PHE A 30 5.19 7.50 5.02
CA PHE A 30 3.78 7.07 4.92
C PHE A 30 3.00 7.76 3.79
N PHE A 31 3.21 9.06 3.58
CA PHE A 31 2.57 9.79 2.47
C PHE A 31 2.85 9.16 1.10
N ARG A 32 4.08 8.69 0.86
CA ARG A 32 4.42 8.00 -0.41
C ARG A 32 3.76 6.62 -0.52
N ALA A 33 3.60 5.93 0.61
CA ALA A 33 2.87 4.66 0.63
C ALA A 33 1.38 4.88 0.29
N GLU A 34 0.76 5.92 0.85
CA GLU A 34 -0.62 6.31 0.54
C GLU A 34 -0.79 6.76 -0.92
N GLU A 35 0.16 7.52 -1.47
CA GLU A 35 0.16 7.94 -2.88
C GLU A 35 0.21 6.73 -3.83
N LEU A 36 1.10 5.77 -3.58
CA LEU A 36 1.19 4.55 -4.38
C LEU A 36 -0.04 3.68 -4.25
N TYR A 37 -0.62 3.56 -3.06
CA TYR A 37 -1.87 2.84 -2.86
C TYR A 37 -3.01 3.47 -3.68
N GLY A 38 -3.15 4.80 -3.66
CA GLY A 38 -4.12 5.52 -4.49
C GLY A 38 -3.86 5.34 -5.99
N GLU A 39 -2.59 5.29 -6.41
CA GLU A 39 -2.20 5.03 -7.79
C GLU A 39 -2.64 3.62 -8.24
N MET A 40 -2.44 2.59 -7.40
CA MET A 40 -2.90 1.23 -7.69
C MET A 40 -4.41 1.22 -7.99
N LEU A 41 -5.20 1.81 -7.11
CA LEU A 41 -6.66 1.89 -7.27
C LEU A 41 -7.05 2.62 -8.56
N ARG A 42 -6.40 3.76 -8.86
CA ARG A 42 -6.66 4.52 -10.09
C ARG A 42 -6.30 3.75 -11.36
N LYS A 43 -5.30 2.87 -11.29
CA LYS A 43 -4.88 1.99 -12.39
C LYS A 43 -5.72 0.71 -12.49
N GLY A 44 -6.66 0.48 -11.56
CA GLY A 44 -7.45 -0.75 -11.49
C GLY A 44 -6.65 -1.96 -11.04
N ILE A 45 -5.49 -1.75 -10.41
CA ILE A 45 -4.70 -2.82 -9.80
C ILE A 45 -5.36 -3.14 -8.46
N VAL A 46 -5.90 -4.34 -8.35
CA VAL A 46 -6.59 -4.81 -7.14
C VAL A 46 -5.55 -5.04 -6.04
N PRO A 47 -5.63 -4.33 -4.90
CA PRO A 47 -4.76 -4.58 -3.74
C PRO A 47 -4.95 -6.01 -3.20
N ASP A 48 -3.88 -6.59 -2.66
CA ASP A 48 -3.94 -7.91 -2.02
C ASP A 48 -3.70 -7.81 -0.51
N THR A 49 -3.70 -8.95 0.18
CA THR A 49 -3.41 -9.03 1.62
C THR A 49 -2.09 -8.35 1.99
N ILE A 50 -1.06 -8.40 1.13
CA ILE A 50 0.24 -7.76 1.40
C ILE A 50 0.10 -6.24 1.34
N THR A 51 -0.64 -5.71 0.35
CA THR A 51 -0.91 -4.28 0.24
C THR A 51 -1.63 -3.78 1.48
N TYR A 52 -2.73 -4.43 1.86
CA TYR A 52 -3.55 -4.02 2.99
C TYR A 52 -2.79 -4.11 4.31
N ASN A 53 -2.08 -5.21 4.57
CA ASN A 53 -1.29 -5.36 5.80
C ASN A 53 -0.20 -4.30 5.93
N SER A 54 0.44 -3.92 4.81
CA SER A 54 1.41 -2.83 4.79
C SER A 54 0.78 -1.48 5.13
N MET A 55 -0.41 -1.19 4.60
CA MET A 55 -1.14 0.05 4.89
C MET A 55 -1.63 0.10 6.34
N VAL A 56 -2.15 -1.02 6.88
CA VAL A 56 -2.52 -1.15 8.30
C VAL A 56 -1.32 -0.89 9.20
N GLU A 57 -0.16 -1.50 8.90
CA GLU A 57 1.09 -1.25 9.64
C GLU A 57 1.45 0.25 9.61
N GLY A 58 1.37 0.88 8.44
CA GLY A 58 1.65 2.30 8.25
C GLY A 58 0.74 3.22 9.05
N PHE A 59 -0.57 2.95 9.07
CA PHE A 59 -1.52 3.72 9.86
C PHE A 59 -1.35 3.50 11.37
N CYS A 60 -1.13 2.26 11.80
CA CYS A 60 -0.83 1.94 13.20
C CYS A 60 0.42 2.66 13.71
N LYS A 61 1.51 2.71 12.93
CA LYS A 61 2.74 3.46 13.28
C LYS A 61 2.51 4.97 13.42
N GLN A 62 1.50 5.50 12.73
CA GLN A 62 1.10 6.91 12.81
C GLN A 62 0.03 7.16 13.88
N SER A 63 -0.38 6.15 14.66
CA SER A 63 -1.52 6.21 15.59
C SER A 63 -2.86 6.59 14.92
N ARG A 64 -2.99 6.32 13.62
CA ARG A 64 -4.18 6.56 12.78
C ARG A 64 -5.07 5.32 12.78
N LEU A 65 -5.62 4.98 13.94
CA LEU A 65 -6.28 3.69 14.16
C LEU A 65 -7.62 3.55 13.43
N ASP A 66 -8.31 4.67 13.17
CA ASP A 66 -9.58 4.65 12.42
C ASP A 66 -9.33 4.26 10.96
N GLU A 67 -8.28 4.81 10.34
CA GLU A 67 -7.86 4.42 8.98
C GLU A 67 -7.33 2.99 8.94
N ALA A 68 -6.55 2.57 9.94
CA ALA A 68 -6.11 1.18 10.05
C ALA A 68 -7.29 0.21 10.09
N LYS A 69 -8.34 0.54 10.85
CA LYS A 69 -9.58 -0.25 10.91
C LYS A 69 -10.31 -0.26 9.57
N GLN A 70 -10.43 0.89 8.90
CA GLN A 70 -11.08 0.96 7.58
C GLN A 70 -10.37 0.07 6.54
N MET A 71 -9.04 -0.05 6.61
CA MET A 71 -8.29 -0.97 5.76
C MET A 71 -8.65 -2.43 6.04
N VAL A 72 -8.72 -2.83 7.31
CA VAL A 72 -9.13 -4.20 7.70
C VAL A 72 -10.57 -4.50 7.27
N ASP A 73 -11.48 -3.54 7.44
CA ASP A 73 -12.88 -3.69 7.02
C ASP A 73 -12.98 -3.84 5.48
N SER A 74 -12.14 -3.09 4.74
CA SER A 74 -12.05 -3.18 3.28
C SER A 74 -11.53 -4.55 2.83
N MET A 75 -10.50 -5.10 3.49
CA MET A 75 -9.99 -6.45 3.20
C MET A 75 -11.11 -7.49 3.24
N ALA A 76 -11.92 -7.48 4.31
CA ALA A 76 -13.01 -8.43 4.48
C ALA A 76 -14.07 -8.30 3.37
N SER A 77 -14.35 -7.08 2.92
CA SER A 77 -15.30 -6.84 1.82
C SER A 77 -14.77 -7.30 0.45
N GLU A 78 -13.46 -7.32 0.26
CA GLU A 78 -12.80 -7.79 -0.97
C GLU A 78 -12.37 -9.27 -0.91
N GLY A 79 -12.82 -10.01 0.11
CA GLY A 79 -12.52 -11.44 0.26
C GLY A 79 -11.09 -11.74 0.72
N CYS A 80 -10.34 -10.72 1.15
CA CYS A 80 -9.02 -10.86 1.76
C CYS A 80 -9.17 -11.05 3.27
N SER A 81 -8.47 -12.04 3.83
CA SER A 81 -8.36 -12.21 5.29
C SER A 81 -7.13 -11.46 5.82
N PRO A 82 -7.21 -10.81 7.00
CA PRO A 82 -6.08 -10.12 7.64
C PRO A 82 -4.87 -11.03 7.91
#